data_AF-A0A644T7K5-F1
#
_entry.id   AF-A0A644T7K5-F1
#
_cell.length_a   1.000
_cell.length_b   1.000
_cell.length_c   1.000
_cell.angle_alpha   90.00
_cell.angle_beta   90.00
_cell.angle_gamma   90.00
#
_symmetry.space_group_name_H-M   'P 1'
#
loop_
_entity.id
_entity.type
_entity.pdbx_description
1 polymer ?
#
loop_
_entity_poly.entity_id
_entity_poly.type
_entity_poly.pdbx_seq_one_letter_code
_entity_poly.pdbx_strand_id
1 'polypeptide(L)'
;MFIINYQLKNTIGNIFQALLTIFLFLIIADIMFLILESLFPFQQNNQDIVAKFDLIICIILIFFLAVNFFFFKNIKKYSSNLLVIIPAVIPFEFIFLIIFGHNMDPLIFGILYVLRIIHLIALVYTLKFLGSKFISFSKQNGLGYGIIAITTIFIVGSVLFYIFEFNFNPNIVVFEDAIWFSLVSITTTGYGDIVPFTLAGRVIAAFLIVSGVSFATFATASLASSIFQKFREEKISRDKEIDEQNRLLIEKFEKNQKELIEIKEMIKKLEK
;
A
#
# COMPACT_ATOMS: atom_id res chain seq x y z
N MET A 1 -13.18 1.52 -15.93
CA MET A 1 -12.89 0.33 -16.73
C MET A 1 -11.40 0.32 -17.04
N PHE A 2 -10.61 0.04 -15.99
CA PHE A 2 -9.17 -0.22 -16.08
C PHE A 2 -9.05 -1.73 -16.18
N ILE A 3 -8.48 -2.18 -17.29
CA ILE A 3 -8.34 -3.57 -17.69
C ILE A 3 -7.02 -3.53 -18.51
N ILE A 4 -5.83 -3.90 -18.02
CA ILE A 4 -5.44 -5.32 -17.92
C ILE A 4 -6.59 -6.08 -17.32
N ASN A 5 -7.26 -6.80 -18.20
CA ASN A 5 -8.57 -7.37 -17.99
C ASN A 5 -8.72 -7.87 -16.57
N TYR A 6 -9.83 -7.53 -15.92
CA TYR A 6 -10.28 -8.28 -14.74
C TYR A 6 -10.44 -9.78 -15.10
N GLN A 7 -10.38 -10.12 -16.40
CA GLN A 7 -10.22 -11.47 -16.95
C GLN A 7 -8.78 -12.00 -17.10
N LEU A 8 -7.71 -11.23 -16.89
CA LEU A 8 -6.40 -11.81 -16.64
C LEU A 8 -6.38 -12.27 -15.17
N LYS A 9 -7.15 -13.34 -14.94
CA LYS A 9 -7.14 -14.20 -13.76
C LYS A 9 -5.81 -14.98 -13.67
N ASN A 10 -4.72 -14.38 -14.17
CA ASN A 10 -3.40 -14.96 -14.39
C ASN A 10 -2.34 -14.17 -13.61
N THR A 11 -1.23 -14.83 -13.31
CA THR A 11 -0.04 -14.36 -12.60
C THR A 11 0.43 -12.94 -13.00
N ILE A 12 0.26 -12.54 -14.27
CA ILE A 12 0.68 -11.24 -14.81
C ILE A 12 -0.07 -10.06 -14.15
N GLY A 13 -1.37 -10.21 -13.87
CA GLY A 13 -2.17 -9.14 -13.24
C GLY A 13 -1.71 -8.85 -11.82
N ASN A 14 -1.41 -9.91 -11.05
CA ASN A 14 -0.90 -9.81 -9.68
C ASN A 14 0.48 -9.15 -9.65
N ILE A 15 1.38 -9.51 -10.57
CA ILE A 15 2.72 -8.91 -10.68
C ILE A 15 2.60 -7.40 -10.98
N PHE A 16 1.76 -7.03 -11.94
CA PHE A 16 1.56 -5.62 -12.30
C PHE A 16 1.05 -4.79 -11.11
N GLN A 17 0.16 -5.36 -10.29
CA GLN A 17 -0.34 -4.69 -9.10
C GLN A 17 0.67 -4.63 -7.95
N ALA A 18 1.51 -5.66 -7.80
CA ALA A 18 2.64 -5.61 -6.86
C ALA A 18 3.60 -4.46 -7.24
N LEU A 19 3.93 -4.35 -8.53
CA LEU A 19 4.74 -3.25 -9.07
C LEU A 19 4.07 -1.89 -8.83
N LEU A 20 2.76 -1.78 -9.07
CA LEU A 20 1.99 -0.57 -8.76
C LEU A 20 2.05 -0.18 -7.27
N THR A 21 2.03 -1.18 -6.38
CA THR A 21 2.11 -0.96 -4.92
C THR A 21 3.48 -0.42 -4.53
N ILE A 22 4.54 -1.08 -5.00
CA ILE A 22 5.93 -0.64 -4.79
C ILE A 22 6.09 0.81 -5.23
N PHE A 23 5.56 1.11 -6.41
CA PHE A 23 5.63 2.42 -7.02
C PHE A 23 4.89 3.51 -6.24
N LEU A 24 3.72 3.23 -5.69
CA LEU A 24 3.01 4.16 -4.81
C LEU A 24 3.85 4.54 -3.58
N PHE A 25 4.58 3.59 -2.99
CA PHE A 25 5.46 3.86 -1.85
C PHE A 25 6.67 4.70 -2.24
N LEU A 26 7.24 4.48 -3.42
CA LEU A 26 8.32 5.33 -3.95
C LEU A 26 7.84 6.77 -4.13
N ILE A 27 6.66 6.99 -4.72
CA ILE A 27 6.07 8.34 -4.85
C ILE A 27 5.87 9.00 -3.49
N ILE A 28 5.41 8.24 -2.48
CA ILE A 28 5.26 8.79 -1.12
C ILE A 28 6.62 9.21 -0.56
N ALA A 29 7.65 8.37 -0.68
CA ALA A 29 9.00 8.69 -0.22
C ALA A 29 9.56 9.94 -0.92
N ASP A 30 9.29 10.12 -2.21
CA ASP A 30 9.69 11.29 -2.99
C ASP A 30 9.03 12.58 -2.51
N ILE A 31 7.69 12.56 -2.36
CA ILE A 31 6.91 13.68 -1.80
C ILE A 31 7.48 14.07 -0.44
N MET A 32 7.83 13.08 0.40
CA MET A 32 8.43 13.34 1.70
C MET A 32 9.77 14.06 1.60
N PHE A 33 10.67 13.64 0.70
CA PHE A 33 11.97 14.29 0.55
C PHE A 33 11.84 15.72 0.03
N LEU A 34 11.02 15.92 -0.98
CA LEU A 34 10.77 17.26 -1.53
C LEU A 34 10.18 18.21 -0.47
N ILE A 35 9.32 17.70 0.42
CA ILE A 35 8.82 18.47 1.56
C ILE A 35 9.95 18.77 2.55
N LEU A 36 10.78 17.78 2.91
CA LEU A 36 11.88 17.98 3.85
C LEU A 36 12.89 18.99 3.33
N GLU A 37 13.26 18.91 2.05
CA GLU A 37 14.16 19.86 1.42
C GLU A 37 13.56 21.27 1.31
N SER A 38 12.24 21.36 1.11
CA SER A 38 11.53 22.64 1.08
C SER A 38 11.48 23.31 2.46
N LEU A 39 11.31 22.53 3.52
CA LEU A 39 11.22 23.03 4.89
C LEU A 39 12.59 23.31 5.52
N PHE A 40 13.62 22.58 5.11
CA PHE A 40 14.95 22.65 5.70
C PHE A 40 16.02 22.72 4.59
N PRO A 41 16.79 23.82 4.50
CA PRO A 41 17.86 23.92 3.53
C PRO A 41 18.94 22.88 3.85
N PHE A 42 18.96 21.80 3.08
CA PHE A 42 19.95 20.74 3.19
C PHE A 42 21.36 21.25 2.82
N GLN A 43 22.39 20.58 3.35
CA GLN A 43 23.75 20.76 2.85
C GLN A 43 23.82 20.31 1.37
N GLN A 44 24.68 20.94 0.57
CA GLN A 44 24.78 20.72 -0.89
C GLN A 44 24.80 19.25 -1.30
N ASN A 45 25.54 18.40 -0.58
CA ASN A 45 25.63 16.97 -0.90
C ASN A 45 24.28 16.22 -0.75
N ASN A 46 23.44 16.63 0.19
CA ASN A 46 22.13 16.01 0.40
C ASN A 46 21.12 16.47 -0.67
N GLN A 47 21.23 17.71 -1.16
CA GLN A 47 20.40 18.22 -2.28
C GLN A 47 20.65 17.43 -3.57
N ASP A 48 21.91 17.12 -3.87
CA ASP A 48 22.26 16.30 -5.04
C ASP A 48 21.66 14.89 -4.98
N ILE A 49 21.57 14.33 -3.78
CA ILE A 49 21.03 12.98 -3.60
C ILE A 49 19.50 12.98 -3.72
N VAL A 50 18.82 13.97 -3.15
CA VAL A 50 17.36 14.13 -3.31
C VAL A 50 17.01 14.33 -4.79
N ALA A 51 17.73 15.21 -5.49
CA ALA A 51 17.49 15.44 -6.92
C ALA A 51 17.76 14.19 -7.79
N LYS A 52 18.77 13.38 -7.45
CA LYS A 52 19.02 12.10 -8.13
C LYS A 52 17.93 11.06 -7.83
N PHE A 53 17.41 11.04 -6.61
CA PHE A 53 16.32 10.16 -6.22
C PHE A 53 15.03 10.51 -6.97
N ASP A 54 14.66 11.80 -7.01
CA ASP A 54 13.54 12.33 -7.80
C ASP A 54 13.68 11.95 -9.29
N LEU A 55 14.87 12.12 -9.88
CA LEU A 55 15.15 11.70 -11.26
C LEU A 55 14.83 10.22 -11.50
N ILE A 56 15.27 9.33 -10.60
CA ILE A 56 15.01 7.88 -10.72
C ILE A 56 13.51 7.62 -10.70
N ILE A 57 12.78 8.28 -9.80
CA ILE A 57 11.32 8.12 -9.67
C ILE A 57 10.59 8.66 -10.89
N CYS A 58 11.01 9.82 -11.40
CA CYS A 58 10.51 10.38 -12.65
C CYS A 58 10.74 9.42 -13.83
N ILE A 59 11.92 8.78 -13.96
CA ILE A 59 12.18 7.78 -15.01
C ILE A 59 11.25 6.58 -14.88
N ILE A 60 11.05 6.08 -13.66
CA ILE A 60 10.11 4.96 -13.40
C ILE A 60 8.67 5.40 -13.72
N LEU A 61 8.28 6.63 -13.40
CA LEU A 61 6.99 7.23 -13.75
C LEU A 61 6.78 7.29 -15.27
N ILE A 62 7.78 7.74 -16.04
CA ILE A 62 7.75 7.75 -17.51
C ILE A 62 7.51 6.33 -18.01
N PHE A 63 8.33 5.37 -17.56
CA PHE A 63 8.24 3.99 -18.02
C PHE A 63 6.88 3.38 -17.69
N PHE A 64 6.40 3.55 -16.46
CA PHE A 64 5.10 3.04 -16.05
C PHE A 64 3.97 3.67 -16.88
N LEU A 65 4.04 4.97 -17.14
CA LEU A 65 3.06 5.66 -17.96
C LEU A 65 3.11 5.20 -19.43
N ALA A 66 4.30 5.00 -19.98
CA ALA A 66 4.49 4.49 -21.33
C ALA A 66 3.89 3.09 -21.48
N VAL A 67 4.19 2.18 -20.54
CA VAL A 67 3.58 0.84 -20.51
C VAL A 67 2.05 0.96 -20.47
N ASN A 68 1.49 1.79 -19.59
CA ASN A 68 0.05 2.02 -19.57
C ASN A 68 -0.48 2.57 -20.91
N PHE A 69 0.23 3.50 -21.53
CA PHE A 69 -0.18 4.05 -22.83
C PHE A 69 -0.21 2.98 -23.93
N PHE A 70 0.81 2.13 -24.03
CA PHE A 70 0.88 1.06 -25.03
C PHE A 70 -0.24 0.02 -24.88
N PHE A 71 -0.67 -0.28 -23.65
CA PHE A 71 -1.73 -1.24 -23.41
C PHE A 71 -3.16 -0.66 -23.57
N PHE A 72 -3.33 0.66 -23.68
CA PHE A 72 -4.65 1.30 -23.77
C PHE A 72 -4.96 1.89 -25.15
N LYS A 73 -6.12 1.52 -25.71
CA LYS A 73 -6.62 1.97 -27.02
C LYS A 73 -7.47 3.26 -26.98
N ASN A 74 -7.68 3.88 -25.80
CA ASN A 74 -8.68 4.94 -25.62
C ASN A 74 -8.12 6.21 -24.93
N ILE A 75 -7.46 7.06 -25.73
CA ILE A 75 -6.72 8.28 -25.33
C ILE A 75 -7.60 9.35 -24.65
N LYS A 76 -8.89 9.45 -25.01
CA LYS A 76 -9.78 10.54 -24.57
C LYS A 76 -10.05 10.60 -23.06
N LYS A 77 -9.93 9.47 -22.34
CA LYS A 77 -10.13 9.43 -20.89
C LYS A 77 -8.86 9.75 -20.10
N TYR A 78 -7.70 9.69 -20.76
CA TYR A 78 -6.39 10.00 -20.18
C TYR A 78 -6.07 11.50 -20.32
N SER A 79 -6.58 12.15 -21.37
CA SER A 79 -6.24 13.54 -21.68
C SER A 79 -6.75 14.55 -20.63
N SER A 80 -7.83 14.25 -19.90
CA SER A 80 -8.34 15.15 -18.84
C SER A 80 -7.37 15.28 -17.65
N ASN A 81 -6.49 14.30 -17.46
CA ASN A 81 -5.54 14.27 -16.35
C ASN A 81 -4.10 14.56 -16.80
N LEU A 82 -3.87 14.75 -18.11
CA LEU A 82 -2.54 14.90 -18.69
C LEU A 82 -1.81 16.14 -18.17
N LEU A 83 -2.54 17.24 -17.96
CA LEU A 83 -2.01 18.49 -17.40
C LEU A 83 -1.40 18.32 -16.00
N VAL A 84 -1.89 17.35 -15.23
CA VAL A 84 -1.41 17.08 -13.86
C VAL A 84 -0.33 16.00 -13.87
N ILE A 85 -0.38 15.08 -14.84
CA ILE A 85 0.63 14.01 -14.98
C ILE A 85 1.94 14.56 -15.52
N ILE A 86 1.92 15.49 -16.48
CA ILE A 86 3.15 16.00 -17.11
C ILE A 86 4.11 16.60 -16.07
N PRO A 87 3.69 17.50 -15.16
CA PRO A 87 4.61 18.05 -14.16
C PRO A 87 5.13 17.02 -13.18
N ALA A 88 4.38 15.94 -12.88
CA ALA A 88 4.82 14.87 -11.99
C ALA A 88 5.99 14.05 -12.56
N VAL A 89 6.20 14.11 -13.87
CA VAL A 89 7.14 13.24 -14.59
C VAL A 89 8.45 13.98 -14.93
N ILE A 90 8.47 15.30 -14.70
CA ILE A 90 9.62 16.15 -15.02
C ILE A 90 10.44 16.35 -13.74
N PRO A 91 11.72 15.91 -13.71
CA PRO A 91 12.61 16.09 -12.56
C PRO A 91 13.20 17.50 -12.59
N PHE A 92 12.40 18.50 -12.22
CA PHE A 92 12.75 19.92 -12.36
C PHE A 92 14.04 20.27 -11.61
N GLU A 93 14.27 19.68 -10.44
CA GLU A 93 15.44 19.96 -9.61
C GLU A 93 16.73 19.47 -10.25
N PHE A 94 16.72 18.24 -10.73
CA PHE A 94 17.86 17.67 -11.43
C PHE A 94 18.21 18.47 -12.70
N ILE A 95 17.19 18.87 -13.47
CA ILE A 95 17.37 19.68 -14.69
C ILE A 95 17.99 21.03 -14.35
N PHE A 96 17.47 21.72 -13.31
CA PHE A 96 17.99 23.02 -12.90
C PHE A 96 19.43 22.92 -12.38
N LEU A 97 19.75 21.90 -11.57
CA LEU A 97 21.11 21.65 -11.07
C LEU A 97 22.11 21.43 -12.21
N ILE A 98 21.73 20.74 -13.29
CA ILE A 98 22.61 20.57 -14.46
C ILE A 98 22.83 21.89 -15.20
N ILE A 99 21.78 22.69 -15.40
CA ILE A 99 21.85 23.89 -16.24
C ILE A 99 22.58 25.03 -15.53
N PHE A 100 22.27 25.27 -14.26
CA PHE A 100 22.73 26.44 -13.51
C PHE A 100 23.78 26.11 -12.44
N GLY A 101 24.01 24.82 -12.16
CA GLY A 101 24.90 24.39 -11.09
C GLY A 101 24.39 24.73 -9.69
N HIS A 102 25.27 24.64 -8.70
CA HIS A 102 24.95 24.96 -7.30
C HIS A 102 24.90 26.46 -6.98
N ASN A 103 25.40 27.31 -7.89
CA ASN A 103 25.50 28.75 -7.70
C ASN A 103 24.36 29.48 -8.43
N MET A 104 23.11 29.16 -8.10
CA MET A 104 21.98 29.81 -8.76
C MET A 104 21.68 31.18 -8.16
N ASP A 105 21.32 32.13 -9.03
CA ASP A 105 20.82 33.42 -8.60
C ASP A 105 19.53 33.27 -7.77
N PRO A 106 19.26 34.16 -6.80
CA PRO A 106 18.05 34.09 -5.97
C PRO A 106 16.73 34.05 -6.77
N LEU A 107 16.70 34.70 -7.94
CA LEU A 107 15.56 34.65 -8.86
C LEU A 107 15.32 33.25 -9.43
N ILE A 108 16.40 32.54 -9.78
CA ILE A 108 16.35 31.18 -10.32
C ILE A 108 15.91 30.20 -9.23
N PHE A 109 16.39 30.38 -7.98
CA PHE A 109 15.88 29.65 -6.82
C PHE A 109 14.38 29.87 -6.60
N GLY A 110 13.89 31.11 -6.75
CA GLY A 110 12.47 31.41 -6.65
C GLY A 110 11.63 30.67 -7.70
N ILE A 111 12.11 30.60 -8.94
CA ILE A 111 11.46 29.83 -10.02
C ILE A 111 11.46 28.33 -9.70
N LEU A 112 12.59 27.79 -9.25
CA LEU A 112 12.71 26.39 -8.85
C LEU A 112 11.73 26.02 -7.73
N TYR A 113 11.58 26.89 -6.74
CA TYR A 113 10.64 26.68 -5.63
C TYR A 113 9.18 26.60 -6.11
N VAL A 114 8.79 27.46 -7.06
CA VAL A 114 7.44 27.40 -7.67
C VAL A 114 7.25 26.11 -8.45
N LEU A 115 8.25 25.69 -9.24
CA LEU A 115 8.22 24.43 -9.98
C LEU A 115 8.13 23.22 -9.04
N ARG A 116 8.86 23.24 -7.92
CA ARG A 116 8.79 22.22 -6.85
C ARG A 116 7.38 22.10 -6.28
N ILE A 117 6.70 23.23 -6.01
CA ILE A 117 5.32 23.21 -5.51
C ILE A 117 4.38 22.60 -6.56
N ILE A 118 4.52 22.96 -7.84
CA ILE A 118 3.71 22.40 -8.92
C ILE A 118 3.95 20.89 -9.02
N HIS A 119 5.20 20.45 -8.94
CA HIS A 119 5.60 19.06 -8.98
C HIS A 119 5.04 18.27 -7.78
N LEU A 120 5.13 18.80 -6.56
CA LEU A 120 4.54 18.21 -5.36
C LEU A 120 3.02 18.03 -5.49
N ILE A 121 2.31 19.05 -5.97
CA ILE A 121 0.87 18.96 -6.21
C ILE A 121 0.58 17.86 -7.23
N ALA A 122 1.37 17.80 -8.30
CA ALA A 122 1.25 16.80 -9.35
C ALA A 122 1.49 15.37 -8.85
N LEU A 123 2.51 15.14 -8.00
CA LEU A 123 2.79 13.86 -7.36
C LEU A 123 1.64 13.45 -6.40
N VAL A 124 1.11 14.37 -5.60
CA VAL A 124 -0.03 14.08 -4.69
C VAL A 124 -1.29 13.69 -5.48
N TYR A 125 -1.58 14.37 -6.58
CA TYR A 125 -2.70 14.01 -7.46
C TYR A 125 -2.48 12.64 -8.12
N THR A 126 -1.25 12.39 -8.59
CA THR A 126 -0.83 11.10 -9.16
C THR A 126 -1.02 9.98 -8.12
N LEU A 127 -0.61 10.21 -6.87
CA LEU A 127 -0.82 9.30 -5.76
C LEU A 127 -2.32 9.01 -5.52
N LYS A 128 -3.19 10.02 -5.54
CA LYS A 128 -4.65 9.82 -5.43
C LYS A 128 -5.22 9.04 -6.62
N PHE A 129 -4.76 9.34 -7.84
CA PHE A 129 -5.22 8.69 -9.07
C PHE A 129 -4.82 7.21 -9.15
N LEU A 130 -3.60 6.87 -8.76
CA LEU A 130 -3.11 5.49 -8.73
C LEU A 130 -3.59 4.76 -7.46
N GLY A 131 -3.63 5.44 -6.31
CA GLY A 131 -4.00 4.89 -5.01
C GLY A 131 -5.48 4.57 -4.85
N SER A 132 -6.39 5.35 -5.45
CA SER A 132 -7.83 5.02 -5.48
C SER A 132 -8.11 3.68 -6.17
N LYS A 133 -7.26 3.28 -7.12
CA LYS A 133 -7.33 1.97 -7.80
C LYS A 133 -6.75 0.84 -6.95
N PHE A 134 -5.72 1.13 -6.13
CA PHE A 134 -5.16 0.20 -5.15
C PHE A 134 -6.18 -0.20 -4.07
N ILE A 135 -6.94 0.77 -3.53
CA ILE A 135 -7.92 0.55 -2.45
C ILE A 135 -9.03 -0.46 -2.85
N SER A 136 -9.49 -0.43 -4.09
CA SER A 136 -10.56 -1.33 -4.55
C SER A 136 -10.09 -2.78 -4.70
N PHE A 137 -8.79 -3.02 -4.89
CA PHE A 137 -8.21 -4.35 -5.10
C PHE A 137 -7.59 -4.94 -3.82
N SER A 138 -7.01 -4.09 -2.95
CA SER A 138 -6.51 -4.51 -1.63
C SER A 138 -7.60 -5.16 -0.76
N LYS A 139 -8.89 -4.90 -1.03
CA LYS A 139 -10.01 -5.57 -0.38
C LYS A 139 -10.12 -7.08 -0.68
N GLN A 140 -9.52 -7.58 -1.76
CA GLN A 140 -9.59 -9.00 -2.16
C GLN A 140 -8.39 -9.84 -1.69
N ASN A 141 -7.18 -9.28 -1.60
CA ASN A 141 -5.93 -9.99 -1.26
C ASN A 141 -5.14 -9.34 -0.09
N GLY A 142 -5.84 -8.72 0.86
CA GLY A 142 -5.32 -7.70 1.80
C GLY A 142 -3.96 -7.98 2.45
N LEU A 143 -3.73 -9.18 3.00
CA LEU A 143 -2.48 -9.51 3.70
C LEU A 143 -1.25 -9.52 2.77
N GLY A 144 -1.38 -10.08 1.56
CA GLY A 144 -0.26 -10.18 0.62
C GLY A 144 0.26 -8.81 0.18
N TYR A 145 -0.65 -7.84 -0.01
CA TYR A 145 -0.28 -6.46 -0.32
C TYR A 145 0.39 -5.76 0.85
N GLY A 146 -0.07 -5.99 2.08
CA GLY A 146 0.60 -5.47 3.26
C GLY A 146 2.05 -5.96 3.36
N ILE A 147 2.32 -7.22 3.02
CA ILE A 147 3.67 -7.79 3.00
C ILE A 147 4.53 -7.11 1.92
N ILE A 148 4.00 -6.93 0.71
CA ILE A 148 4.74 -6.23 -0.37
C ILE A 148 5.02 -4.77 0.04
N ALA A 149 4.03 -4.10 0.64
CA ALA A 149 4.14 -2.72 1.11
C ALA A 149 5.25 -2.59 2.17
N ILE A 150 5.19 -3.39 3.24
CA ILE A 150 6.16 -3.30 4.33
C ILE A 150 7.57 -3.69 3.88
N THR A 151 7.71 -4.67 2.98
CA THR A 151 8.99 -5.05 2.37
C THR A 151 9.55 -3.91 1.51
N THR A 152 8.70 -3.22 0.75
CA THR A 152 9.11 -2.05 -0.03
C THR A 152 9.61 -0.94 0.88
N ILE A 153 8.84 -0.59 1.91
CA ILE A 153 9.20 0.44 2.89
C ILE A 153 10.52 0.08 3.58
N PHE A 154 10.73 -1.19 3.92
CA PHE A 154 11.98 -1.68 4.49
C PHE A 154 13.17 -1.46 3.55
N ILE A 155 13.08 -1.89 2.28
CA ILE A 155 14.18 -1.76 1.31
C ILE A 155 14.48 -0.29 1.04
N VAL A 156 13.45 0.50 0.73
CA VAL A 156 13.57 1.93 0.43
C VAL A 156 14.09 2.68 1.66
N GLY A 157 13.53 2.42 2.83
CA GLY A 157 13.98 3.00 4.09
C GLY A 157 15.44 2.68 4.40
N SER A 158 15.90 1.45 4.12
CA SER A 158 17.31 1.06 4.31
C SER A 158 18.26 1.84 3.39
N VAL A 159 17.93 1.94 2.10
CA VAL A 159 18.71 2.71 1.11
C VAL A 159 18.79 4.17 1.50
N LEU A 160 17.65 4.76 1.86
CA LEU A 160 17.56 6.16 2.24
C LEU A 160 18.31 6.43 3.54
N PHE A 161 18.12 5.59 4.55
CA PHE A 161 18.82 5.74 5.83
C PHE A 161 20.33 5.70 5.63
N TYR A 162 20.84 4.74 4.84
CA TYR A 162 22.25 4.68 4.47
C TYR A 162 22.73 5.97 3.81
N ILE A 163 22.02 6.43 2.78
CA ILE A 163 22.33 7.64 2.04
C ILE A 163 22.50 8.87 2.96
N PHE A 164 21.59 9.04 3.92
CA PHE A 164 21.57 10.22 4.78
C PHE A 164 22.46 10.10 6.01
N GLU A 165 22.84 8.89 6.42
CA GLU A 165 23.60 8.66 7.66
C GLU A 165 25.05 8.23 7.42
N PHE A 166 25.41 7.65 6.27
CA PHE A 166 26.75 7.07 6.01
C PHE A 166 27.93 8.02 6.30
N ASN A 167 27.78 9.32 6.00
CA ASN A 167 28.86 10.31 6.25
C ASN A 167 28.78 10.98 7.63
N PHE A 168 27.72 10.78 8.39
CA PHE A 168 27.43 11.50 9.63
C PHE A 168 27.37 10.60 10.86
N ASN A 169 27.10 9.32 10.66
CA ASN A 169 26.88 8.34 11.71
C ASN A 169 28.07 7.38 11.78
N PRO A 170 28.86 7.39 12.86
CA PRO A 170 30.02 6.51 12.97
C PRO A 170 29.64 5.02 13.05
N ASN A 171 28.38 4.71 13.37
CA ASN A 171 27.88 3.34 13.48
C ASN A 171 27.40 2.78 12.13
N ILE A 172 27.49 3.54 11.03
CA ILE A 172 27.18 3.07 9.69
C ILE A 172 28.45 3.13 8.85
N VAL A 173 29.04 1.96 8.62
CA VAL A 173 30.28 1.80 7.82
C VAL A 173 29.98 1.11 6.50
N VAL A 174 28.96 0.25 6.46
CA VAL A 174 28.56 -0.49 5.27
C VAL A 174 27.03 -0.47 5.11
N PHE A 175 26.52 -0.87 3.94
CA PHE A 175 25.08 -0.80 3.67
C PHE A 175 24.28 -1.75 4.57
N GLU A 176 24.87 -2.87 4.96
CA GLU A 176 24.32 -3.88 5.85
C GLU A 176 23.91 -3.28 7.22
N ASP A 177 24.62 -2.26 7.70
CA ASP A 177 24.31 -1.57 8.96
C ASP A 177 22.95 -0.82 8.86
N ALA A 178 22.65 -0.23 7.71
CA ALA A 178 21.38 0.44 7.47
C ALA A 178 20.21 -0.55 7.28
N ILE A 179 20.49 -1.72 6.68
CA ILE A 179 19.54 -2.84 6.62
C ILE A 179 19.21 -3.31 8.04
N TRP A 180 20.23 -3.50 8.88
CA TRP A 180 20.08 -3.90 10.28
C TRP A 180 19.24 -2.90 11.07
N PHE A 181 19.59 -1.61 10.99
CA PHE A 181 18.81 -0.54 11.61
C PHE A 181 17.34 -0.58 11.20
N SER A 182 17.08 -0.70 9.89
CA SER A 182 15.72 -0.70 9.35
C SER A 182 14.93 -1.92 9.80
N LEU A 183 15.57 -3.10 9.87
CA LEU A 183 14.95 -4.34 10.33
C LEU A 183 14.56 -4.24 11.82
N VAL A 184 15.48 -3.76 12.66
CA VAL A 184 15.28 -3.60 14.10
C VAL A 184 14.20 -2.53 14.39
N SER A 185 14.15 -1.48 13.58
CA SER A 185 13.15 -0.40 13.71
C SER A 185 11.76 -0.83 13.26
N ILE A 186 11.65 -1.48 12.09
CA ILE A 186 10.36 -1.88 11.51
C ILE A 186 9.70 -3.02 12.30
N THR A 187 10.50 -3.87 12.95
CA THR A 187 10.03 -4.91 13.87
C THR A 187 9.77 -4.39 15.28
N THR A 188 9.96 -3.09 15.51
CA THR A 188 9.84 -2.43 16.83
C THR A 188 10.73 -3.02 17.93
N THR A 189 11.82 -3.69 17.54
CA THR A 189 12.78 -4.30 18.47
C THR A 189 13.63 -3.23 19.15
N GLY A 190 14.19 -2.30 18.36
CA GLY A 190 14.88 -1.10 18.87
C GLY A 190 16.07 -1.36 19.82
N TYR A 191 17.08 -2.13 19.41
CA TYR A 191 18.28 -2.38 20.24
C TYR A 191 19.03 -1.10 20.66
N GLY A 192 18.95 -0.03 19.85
CA GLY A 192 19.55 1.27 20.16
C GLY A 192 21.06 1.36 19.90
N ASP A 193 21.62 0.37 19.21
CA ASP A 193 23.00 0.31 18.73
C ASP A 193 23.26 1.26 17.56
N ILE A 194 22.31 1.36 16.63
CA ILE A 194 22.31 2.35 15.55
C ILE A 194 21.11 3.29 15.76
N VAL A 195 21.39 4.60 15.81
CA VAL A 195 20.38 5.64 15.95
C VAL A 195 20.68 6.77 14.96
N PRO A 196 19.67 7.46 14.40
CA PRO A 196 19.88 8.54 13.44
C PRO A 196 20.53 9.79 14.06
N PHE A 197 21.60 10.25 13.44
CA PHE A 197 22.30 11.48 13.79
C PHE A 197 21.70 12.68 13.04
N THR A 198 21.27 12.46 11.79
CA THR A 198 20.72 13.51 10.93
C THR A 198 19.21 13.66 11.09
N LEU A 199 18.69 14.85 10.77
CA LEU A 199 17.25 15.09 10.77
C LEU A 199 16.53 14.21 9.74
N ALA A 200 17.09 14.07 8.54
CA ALA A 200 16.54 13.21 7.49
C ALA A 200 16.47 11.75 7.96
N GLY A 201 17.55 11.25 8.58
CA GLY A 201 17.59 9.92 9.20
C GLY A 201 16.51 9.74 10.28
N ARG A 202 16.26 10.76 11.11
CA ARG A 202 15.17 10.73 12.13
C ARG A 202 13.79 10.63 11.50
N VAL A 203 13.55 11.33 10.40
CA VAL A 203 12.27 11.27 9.69
C VAL A 203 12.08 9.91 9.03
N ILE A 204 13.12 9.36 8.39
CA ILE A 204 13.10 8.01 7.83
C ILE A 204 12.83 6.96 8.91
N ALA A 205 13.52 7.08 10.05
CA ALA A 205 13.31 6.21 11.21
C ALA A 205 11.87 6.26 11.73
N ALA A 206 11.29 7.46 11.87
CA ALA A 206 9.90 7.64 12.28
C ALA A 206 8.93 6.95 11.31
N PHE A 207 9.17 7.06 10.00
CA PHE A 207 8.37 6.38 8.99
C PHE A 207 8.48 4.85 9.06
N LEU A 208 9.69 4.33 9.26
CA LEU A 208 9.92 2.89 9.44
C LEU A 208 9.16 2.36 10.68
N ILE A 209 9.24 3.05 11.80
CA ILE A 209 8.58 2.67 13.06
C ILE A 209 7.05 2.69 12.89
N VAL A 210 6.48 3.78 12.38
CA VAL A 210 5.02 3.91 12.18
C VAL A 210 4.52 2.85 11.20
N SER A 211 5.27 2.59 10.12
CA SER A 211 4.91 1.56 9.13
C SER A 211 4.92 0.16 9.74
N GLY A 212 5.92 -0.16 10.57
CA GLY A 212 6.02 -1.42 11.30
C GLY A 212 4.82 -1.68 12.20
N VAL A 213 4.50 -0.73 13.09
CA VAL A 213 3.34 -0.82 14.00
C VAL A 213 2.03 -0.91 13.23
N SER A 214 1.87 -0.11 12.18
CA SER A 214 0.66 -0.10 11.34
C SER A 214 0.46 -1.44 10.65
N PHE A 215 1.54 -2.03 10.10
CA PHE A 215 1.48 -3.33 9.45
C PHE A 215 1.18 -4.46 10.45
N ALA A 216 1.81 -4.47 11.63
CA ALA A 216 1.53 -5.45 12.67
C ALA A 216 0.05 -5.42 13.11
N THR A 217 -0.50 -4.20 13.30
CA THR A 217 -1.91 -4.00 13.63
C THR A 217 -2.82 -4.49 12.51
N PHE A 218 -2.52 -4.12 11.26
CA PHE A 218 -3.26 -4.54 10.08
C PHE A 218 -3.24 -6.07 9.90
N ALA A 219 -2.08 -6.70 10.05
CA ALA A 219 -1.93 -8.14 9.92
C ALA A 219 -2.75 -8.88 10.99
N THR A 220 -2.68 -8.42 12.24
CA THR A 220 -3.47 -8.97 13.35
C THR A 220 -4.97 -8.83 13.10
N ALA A 221 -5.43 -7.64 12.69
CA ALA A 221 -6.83 -7.39 12.38
C ALA A 221 -7.33 -8.24 11.20
N SER A 222 -6.51 -8.40 10.16
CA SER A 222 -6.86 -9.22 9.01
C SER A 222 -6.97 -10.71 9.37
N LEU A 223 -6.02 -11.24 10.15
CA LEU A 223 -6.08 -12.62 10.63
C LEU A 223 -7.30 -12.86 11.52
N ALA A 224 -7.57 -11.95 12.46
CA ALA A 224 -8.75 -12.01 13.32
C ALA A 224 -10.04 -12.01 12.47
N SER A 225 -10.15 -11.11 11.50
CA SER A 225 -11.30 -11.03 10.58
C SER A 225 -11.52 -12.35 9.83
N SER A 226 -10.47 -12.97 9.31
CA SER A 226 -10.56 -14.27 8.61
C SER A 226 -11.04 -15.39 9.54
N ILE A 227 -10.59 -15.40 10.79
CA ILE A 227 -11.04 -16.38 11.79
C ILE A 227 -12.50 -16.14 12.17
N PHE A 228 -12.89 -14.90 12.45
CA PHE A 228 -14.28 -14.53 12.75
C PHE A 228 -15.24 -14.82 11.61
N GLN A 229 -14.80 -14.64 10.36
CA GLN A 229 -15.60 -14.99 9.20
C GLN A 229 -15.86 -16.50 9.13
N LYS A 230 -14.84 -17.35 9.35
CA LYS A 230 -15.01 -18.81 9.40
C LYS A 230 -15.98 -19.23 10.51
N PHE A 231 -15.84 -18.67 11.72
CA PHE A 231 -16.77 -18.97 12.81
C PHE A 231 -18.20 -18.53 12.51
N ARG A 232 -18.38 -17.39 11.82
CA ARG A 232 -19.70 -16.92 11.39
C ARG A 232 -20.30 -17.85 10.35
N GLU A 233 -19.53 -18.30 9.37
CA GLU A 233 -19.96 -19.25 8.34
C GLU A 233 -20.34 -20.60 8.96
N GLU A 234 -19.53 -21.12 9.89
CA GLU A 234 -19.81 -22.36 10.61
C GLU A 234 -21.06 -22.25 11.48
N LYS A 235 -21.25 -21.13 12.18
CA LYS A 235 -22.47 -20.87 12.96
C LYS A 235 -23.71 -20.84 12.07
N ILE A 236 -23.66 -20.13 10.94
CA ILE A 236 -24.78 -20.08 9.98
C ILE A 236 -25.11 -21.48 9.45
N SER A 237 -24.10 -22.31 9.17
CA SER A 237 -24.32 -23.69 8.73
C SER A 237 -24.97 -24.55 9.83
N ARG A 238 -24.49 -24.45 11.08
CA ARG A 238 -25.07 -25.15 12.23
C ARG A 238 -26.51 -24.72 12.52
N ASP A 239 -26.80 -23.43 12.48
CA ASP A 239 -28.15 -22.90 12.71
C ASP A 239 -29.11 -23.44 11.63
N LYS A 240 -28.67 -23.51 10.36
CA LYS A 240 -29.45 -24.13 9.27
C LYS A 240 -29.69 -25.64 9.48
N GLU A 241 -28.68 -26.38 9.94
CA GLU A 241 -28.83 -27.81 10.24
C GLU A 241 -29.82 -28.04 11.39
N ILE A 242 -29.77 -27.22 12.44
CA ILE A 242 -30.72 -27.28 13.56
C ILE A 242 -32.13 -26.96 13.10
N ASP A 243 -32.31 -25.94 12.28
CA ASP A 243 -33.62 -25.57 11.72
C ASP A 243 -34.21 -26.70 10.85
N GLU A 244 -33.37 -27.36 10.04
CA GLU A 244 -33.77 -28.50 9.23
C GLU A 244 -34.14 -29.72 10.09
N GLN A 245 -33.34 -30.03 11.12
CA GLN A 245 -33.65 -31.09 12.09
C GLN A 245 -34.97 -30.83 12.82
N ASN A 246 -35.19 -29.60 13.28
CA ASN A 246 -36.43 -29.20 13.94
C ASN A 246 -37.63 -29.35 12.99
N ARG A 247 -37.51 -28.96 11.73
CA ARG A 247 -38.57 -29.14 10.72
C ARG A 247 -38.92 -30.62 10.55
N LEU A 248 -37.93 -31.48 10.37
CA LEU A 248 -38.13 -32.94 10.22
C LEU A 248 -38.72 -33.57 11.48
N LEU A 249 -38.34 -33.09 12.66
CA LEU A 249 -38.91 -33.54 13.93
C LEU A 249 -40.40 -33.18 14.03
N ILE A 250 -40.76 -31.94 13.67
CA ILE A 250 -42.16 -31.48 13.64
C ILE A 250 -42.99 -32.32 12.66
N GLU A 251 -42.49 -32.56 11.45
CA GLU A 251 -43.17 -33.42 10.47
C GLU A 251 -43.39 -34.85 11.00
N LYS A 252 -42.40 -35.44 11.69
CA LYS A 252 -42.54 -36.75 12.34
C LYS A 252 -43.57 -36.72 13.47
N PHE A 253 -43.58 -35.67 14.30
CA PHE A 253 -44.57 -35.51 15.37
C PHE A 253 -45.99 -35.41 14.82
N GLU A 254 -46.22 -34.61 13.77
CA GLU A 254 -47.52 -34.49 13.11
C GLU A 254 -47.99 -35.83 12.52
N LYS A 255 -47.08 -36.58 11.89
CA LYS A 255 -47.38 -37.91 11.37
C LYS A 255 -47.78 -38.88 12.49
N ASN A 256 -46.99 -38.94 13.56
CA ASN A 256 -47.27 -39.82 14.70
C ASN A 256 -48.60 -39.45 15.38
N GLN A 257 -48.94 -38.15 15.46
CA GLN A 257 -50.24 -37.72 15.98
C GLN A 257 -51.40 -38.21 15.11
N LYS A 258 -51.28 -38.15 13.78
CA LYS A 258 -52.31 -38.68 12.86
C LYS A 258 -52.50 -40.19 13.05
N GLU A 259 -51.42 -40.95 13.10
CA GLU A 259 -51.48 -42.41 13.32
C GLU A 259 -52.15 -42.75 14.68
N LEU A 260 -51.85 -41.99 15.74
CA LEU A 260 -52.50 -42.14 17.04
C LEU A 260 -54.01 -41.88 16.99
N ILE A 261 -54.44 -40.86 16.23
CA ILE A 261 -55.85 -40.55 16.03
C ILE A 261 -56.54 -41.70 15.29
N GLU A 262 -55.95 -42.20 14.20
CA GLU A 262 -56.48 -43.33 13.43
C GLU A 262 -56.63 -44.60 14.30
N ILE A 263 -55.63 -44.93 15.11
CA ILE A 263 -55.68 -46.07 16.04
C ILE A 263 -56.82 -45.90 17.05
N LYS A 264 -56.98 -44.70 17.64
CA LYS A 264 -58.07 -44.41 18.58
C LYS A 264 -59.44 -44.61 17.93
N GLU A 265 -59.60 -44.19 16.67
CA GLU A 265 -60.84 -44.41 15.92
C GLU A 265 -61.09 -45.89 15.63
N MET A 266 -60.05 -46.66 15.31
CA MET A 266 -60.16 -48.12 15.11
C MET A 266 -60.61 -48.84 16.39
N ILE A 267 -60.01 -48.52 17.54
CA ILE A 267 -60.39 -49.11 18.83
C ILE A 267 -61.86 -48.81 19.14
N LYS A 268 -62.29 -47.56 18.94
CA LYS A 268 -63.69 -47.14 19.19
C LYS A 268 -64.70 -47.86 18.30
N LYS A 269 -64.29 -48.32 17.11
CA LYS A 269 -65.11 -49.16 16.23
C LYS A 269 -65.18 -50.61 16.68
N LEU A 270 -64.16 -51.13 17.37
CA LEU A 270 -64.12 -52.50 17.88
C LEU A 270 -64.89 -52.67 19.20
N GLU A 271 -65.06 -51.60 19.98
CA GLU A 271 -65.84 -51.59 21.23
C GLU A 271 -67.36 -51.48 21.02
N LYS A 272 -67.83 -51.31 19.78
CA LYS A 272 -69.25 -51.25 19.39
C LYS A 272 -69.69 -52.55 18.74
#